data_AF-A0A6N3B5L0-F1
#
_entry.id   AF-A0A6N3B5L0-F1
#
_cell.length_a   1.000
_cell.length_b   1.000
_cell.length_c   1.000
_cell.angle_alpha   90.00
_cell.angle_beta   90.00
_cell.angle_gamma   90.00
#
_symmetry.space_group_name_H-M   'P 1'
#
loop_
_entity.id
_entity.type
_entity.pdbx_description
1 polymer ?
#
loop_
_entity_poly.entity_id
_entity_poly.type
_entity_poly.pdbx_seq_one_letter_code
_entity_poly.pdbx_strand_id
1 'polypeptide(L)'
;MRKFNYASVILLMILSGIISGVFEKIYDGNLSIIGIIFTWIINYIICRGLLYNREGSFSEYFRGIKTITGKVFLMNILVGAISALGLIFSTITSGTAAVMTDSGMRSLIFISILYMLVTAFFSIIFAYLNFVMADMRYRDLPFFKCLKLILKAGFKLFSETFIMGVKVFKVTIISLIVALVMIIPAKSMPEFLTISVIAIMVASLAAVIVAPNYIARLSDIYLDKINGIYDEMEEDREVI
;
A
#
# COMPACT_ATOMS: atom_id res chain seq x y z
N MET A 1 9.54 -15.70 10.85
CA MET A 1 9.62 -14.94 9.58
C MET A 1 10.46 -15.73 8.63
N ARG A 2 9.92 -16.10 7.46
CA ARG A 2 10.71 -16.84 6.46
C ARG A 2 11.81 -15.93 5.93
N LYS A 3 13.01 -16.48 5.76
CA LYS A 3 14.16 -15.77 5.19
C LYS A 3 13.80 -15.18 3.82
N PHE A 4 14.35 -14.00 3.53
CA PHE A 4 14.19 -13.34 2.24
C PHE A 4 15.38 -12.43 1.97
N ASN A 5 15.61 -12.12 0.69
CA ASN A 5 16.68 -11.22 0.30
C ASN A 5 16.22 -9.76 0.44
N TYR A 6 16.53 -9.16 1.59
CA TYR A 6 16.20 -7.77 1.90
C TYR A 6 16.76 -6.80 0.85
N ALA A 7 18.01 -7.00 0.42
CA ALA A 7 18.68 -6.14 -0.55
C ALA A 7 17.96 -6.14 -1.91
N SER A 8 17.54 -7.31 -2.41
CA SER A 8 16.78 -7.42 -3.65
C SER A 8 15.45 -6.65 -3.57
N VAL A 9 14.72 -6.79 -2.45
CA VAL A 9 13.41 -6.14 -2.27
C VAL A 9 13.55 -4.62 -2.14
N ILE A 10 14.49 -4.13 -1.33
CA ILE A 10 14.68 -2.69 -1.16
C ILE A 10 15.17 -2.01 -2.44
N LEU A 11 16.04 -2.68 -3.23
CA LEU A 11 16.49 -2.16 -4.52
C LEU A 11 15.33 -2.01 -5.51
N LEU A 12 14.38 -2.95 -5.52
CA LEU A 12 13.17 -2.84 -6.34
C LEU A 12 12.28 -1.69 -5.87
N MET A 13 12.10 -1.52 -4.56
CA MET A 13 11.32 -0.40 -4.02
C MET A 13 11.94 0.96 -4.36
N ILE A 14 13.27 1.08 -4.25
CA ILE A 14 14.01 2.29 -4.65
C ILE A 14 13.86 2.53 -6.15
N LEU A 15 14.01 1.49 -6.98
CA LEU A 15 13.80 1.59 -8.43
C LEU A 15 12.39 2.10 -8.75
N SER A 16 11.36 1.57 -8.08
CA SER A 16 9.98 2.05 -8.23
C SER A 16 9.86 3.53 -7.90
N GLY A 17 10.45 3.98 -6.79
CA GLY A 17 10.42 5.38 -6.36
C GLY A 17 11.12 6.32 -7.34
N ILE A 18 12.30 5.93 -7.84
CA ILE A 18 13.05 6.70 -8.84
C ILE A 18 12.23 6.83 -10.12
N ILE A 19 11.73 5.72 -10.65
CA ILE A 19 10.95 5.73 -11.90
C ILE A 19 9.69 6.61 -11.73
N SER A 20 8.94 6.42 -10.65
CA SER A 20 7.74 7.22 -10.36
C SER A 20 8.06 8.72 -10.31
N GLY A 21 9.11 9.11 -9.57
CA GLY A 21 9.51 10.51 -9.44
C GLY A 21 10.07 11.13 -10.73
N VAL A 22 10.74 10.34 -11.56
CA VAL A 22 11.22 10.79 -12.89
C VAL A 22 10.05 11.10 -13.81
N PHE A 23 9.05 10.22 -13.87
CA PHE A 23 7.86 10.43 -14.71
C PHE A 23 6.99 11.61 -14.24
N GLU A 24 6.94 11.85 -12.93
CA GLU A 24 6.24 13.01 -12.36
C GLU A 24 6.91 14.34 -12.77
N LYS A 25 8.25 14.41 -12.70
CA LYS A 25 9.01 15.65 -12.98
C LYS A 25 9.24 15.94 -14.45
N ILE A 26 9.42 14.93 -15.30
CA ILE A 26 9.73 15.15 -16.74
C ILE A 26 8.50 15.60 -17.53
N TYR A 27 7.30 15.19 -17.10
CA TYR A 27 6.08 15.40 -17.88
C TYR A 27 5.09 16.38 -17.26
N ASP A 28 5.53 17.21 -16.31
CA ASP A 28 4.71 18.23 -15.66
C ASP A 28 3.35 17.66 -15.17
N GLY A 29 3.39 16.44 -14.60
CA GLY A 29 2.21 15.71 -14.14
C GLY A 29 1.37 14.99 -15.21
N ASN A 30 1.50 15.30 -16.50
CA ASN A 30 0.65 14.72 -17.57
C ASN A 30 0.86 13.20 -17.78
N LEU A 31 2.03 12.65 -17.44
CA LEU A 31 2.30 11.21 -17.50
C LEU A 31 2.43 10.55 -16.12
N SER A 32 1.90 11.16 -15.06
CA SER A 32 1.88 10.59 -13.70
C SER A 32 1.26 9.19 -13.64
N ILE A 33 0.29 8.90 -14.53
CA ILE A 33 -0.31 7.56 -14.71
C ILE A 33 0.73 6.50 -15.06
N ILE A 34 1.78 6.84 -15.83
CA ILE A 34 2.84 5.89 -16.19
C ILE A 34 3.64 5.49 -14.94
N GLY A 35 3.96 6.45 -14.06
CA GLY A 35 4.63 6.16 -12.78
C GLY A 35 3.82 5.22 -11.89
N ILE A 36 2.50 5.38 -11.86
CA ILE A 36 1.58 4.49 -11.14
C ILE A 36 1.63 3.07 -11.72
N ILE A 37 1.57 2.93 -13.05
CA ILE A 37 1.65 1.63 -13.73
C ILE A 37 2.98 0.92 -13.41
N PHE A 38 4.10 1.64 -13.43
CA PHE A 38 5.40 1.07 -13.06
C PHE A 38 5.44 0.62 -11.61
N THR A 39 4.83 1.38 -10.70
CA THR A 39 4.71 0.99 -9.29
C THR A 39 3.93 -0.31 -9.12
N TRP A 40 2.86 -0.51 -9.89
CA TRP A 40 2.11 -1.76 -9.90
C TRP A 40 2.95 -2.93 -10.42
N ILE A 41 3.72 -2.74 -11.49
CA ILE A 41 4.61 -3.74 -12.06
C ILE A 41 5.66 -4.17 -11.01
N ILE A 42 6.33 -3.21 -10.37
CA ILE A 42 7.35 -3.51 -9.37
C ILE A 42 6.74 -4.20 -8.14
N ASN A 43 5.59 -3.75 -7.65
CA ASN A 43 4.90 -4.40 -6.54
C ASN A 43 4.54 -5.86 -6.86
N TYR A 44 4.05 -6.13 -8.08
CA TYR A 44 3.81 -7.49 -8.53
C TYR A 44 5.09 -8.33 -8.55
N ILE A 45 6.19 -7.78 -9.09
CA ILE A 45 7.50 -8.45 -9.16
C ILE A 45 8.00 -8.81 -7.76
N ILE A 46 7.85 -7.91 -6.78
CA ILE A 46 8.24 -8.16 -5.39
C ILE A 46 7.38 -9.28 -4.79
N CYS A 47 6.06 -9.23 -4.94
CA CYS A 47 5.16 -10.28 -4.44
C CYS A 47 5.49 -11.63 -5.07
N ARG A 48 5.70 -11.69 -6.39
CA ARG A 48 6.08 -12.91 -7.12
C ARG A 48 7.42 -13.47 -6.63
N GLY A 49 8.42 -12.60 -6.46
CA GLY A 49 9.72 -12.98 -5.92
C GLY A 49 9.61 -13.53 -4.50
N LEU A 50 8.82 -12.91 -3.63
CA LEU A 50 8.60 -13.39 -2.26
C LEU A 50 7.90 -14.75 -2.17
N LEU A 51 7.06 -15.08 -3.16
CA LEU A 51 6.37 -16.38 -3.21
C LEU A 51 7.27 -17.52 -3.73
N TYR A 52 8.14 -17.26 -4.71
CA TYR A 52 8.85 -18.32 -5.45
C TYR A 52 10.38 -18.22 -5.42
N ASN A 53 10.94 -17.01 -5.35
CA ASN A 53 12.38 -16.74 -5.38
C ASN A 53 12.80 -15.91 -4.16
N ARG A 54 12.33 -16.29 -2.97
CA ARG A 54 12.32 -15.41 -1.79
C ARG A 54 13.72 -15.02 -1.30
N GLU A 55 14.70 -15.89 -1.45
CA GLU A 55 16.12 -15.61 -1.17
C GLU A 55 16.90 -15.15 -2.43
N GLY A 56 16.19 -15.02 -3.56
CA GLY A 56 16.78 -14.76 -4.85
C GLY A 56 17.42 -13.38 -4.99
N SER A 57 18.32 -13.27 -5.97
CA SER A 57 18.97 -12.01 -6.34
C SER A 57 17.98 -11.02 -6.95
N PHE A 58 18.38 -9.75 -7.06
CA PHE A 58 17.60 -8.70 -7.73
C PHE A 58 17.13 -9.14 -9.13
N SER A 59 18.02 -9.76 -9.90
CA SER A 59 17.71 -10.27 -11.24
C SER A 59 16.65 -11.39 -11.21
N GLU A 60 16.68 -12.27 -10.22
CA GLU A 60 15.72 -13.37 -10.09
C GLU A 60 14.34 -12.89 -9.65
N TYR A 61 14.28 -11.86 -8.83
CA TYR A 61 13.04 -11.15 -8.58
C TYR A 61 12.53 -10.52 -9.88
N PHE A 62 13.37 -9.71 -10.54
CA PHE A 62 12.99 -8.96 -11.75
C PHE A 62 12.50 -9.86 -12.90
N ARG A 63 13.00 -11.09 -13.00
CA ARG A 63 12.49 -12.11 -13.94
C ARG A 63 10.98 -12.39 -13.79
N GLY A 64 10.39 -12.11 -12.63
CA GLY A 64 8.95 -12.16 -12.39
C GLY A 64 8.13 -11.27 -13.32
N ILE A 65 8.73 -10.28 -13.98
CA ILE A 65 8.04 -9.44 -14.98
C ILE A 65 7.41 -10.28 -16.11
N LYS A 66 8.04 -11.41 -16.46
CA LYS A 66 7.57 -12.32 -17.51
C LYS A 66 6.27 -13.05 -17.15
N THR A 67 5.88 -13.07 -15.88
CA THR A 67 4.67 -13.75 -15.42
C THR A 67 3.46 -12.82 -15.31
N ILE A 68 3.66 -11.51 -15.51
CA ILE A 68 2.58 -10.53 -15.52
C ILE A 68 1.58 -10.87 -16.63
N THR A 69 0.30 -10.79 -16.30
CA THR A 69 -0.80 -10.97 -17.26
C THR A 69 -1.67 -9.72 -17.31
N GLY A 70 -2.44 -9.52 -18.38
CA GLY A 70 -3.39 -8.40 -18.48
C GLY A 70 -4.36 -8.32 -17.30
N LYS A 71 -4.70 -9.48 -16.71
CA LYS A 71 -5.53 -9.58 -15.50
C LYS A 71 -4.93 -8.84 -14.29
N VAL A 72 -3.59 -8.82 -14.17
CA VAL A 72 -2.88 -8.09 -13.10
C VAL A 72 -3.11 -6.59 -13.23
N PHE A 73 -3.01 -6.05 -14.45
CA PHE A 73 -3.27 -4.64 -14.71
C PHE A 73 -4.72 -4.28 -14.45
N LEU A 74 -5.67 -5.08 -14.95
CA LEU A 74 -7.10 -4.83 -14.72
C LEU A 74 -7.44 -4.82 -13.21
N MET A 75 -6.87 -5.72 -12.42
CA MET A 75 -7.10 -5.76 -10.98
C MET A 75 -6.52 -4.54 -10.26
N ASN A 76 -5.30 -4.12 -10.63
CA ASN A 76 -4.69 -2.92 -10.04
C ASN A 76 -5.41 -1.63 -10.49
N ILE A 77 -5.89 -1.55 -11.74
CA ILE A 77 -6.72 -0.43 -12.22
C ILE A 77 -8.02 -0.34 -11.41
N LEU A 78 -8.71 -1.47 -11.20
CA LEU A 78 -9.93 -1.51 -10.41
C LEU A 78 -9.70 -0.96 -8.99
N VAL A 79 -8.66 -1.43 -8.30
CA VAL A 79 -8.33 -0.97 -6.94
C VAL A 79 -7.83 0.48 -6.93
N GLY A 80 -7.07 0.88 -7.95
CA GLY A 80 -6.66 2.26 -8.16
C GLY A 80 -7.85 3.19 -8.33
N ALA A 81 -8.86 2.80 -9.09
CA ALA A 81 -10.09 3.56 -9.28
C ALA A 81 -10.88 3.69 -7.97
N ILE A 82 -11.01 2.61 -7.19
CA ILE A 82 -11.64 2.64 -5.86
C ILE A 82 -10.91 3.63 -4.94
N SER A 83 -9.57 3.60 -4.95
CA SER A 83 -8.74 4.49 -4.14
C SER A 83 -8.86 5.96 -4.58
N ALA A 84 -8.93 6.21 -5.89
CA ALA A 84 -9.11 7.54 -6.48
C ALA A 84 -10.48 8.14 -6.15
N LEU A 85 -11.55 7.33 -6.15
CA LEU A 85 -12.88 7.76 -5.71
C LEU A 85 -12.86 8.21 -4.24
N GLY A 86 -12.11 7.52 -3.38
CA GLY A 86 -11.91 7.95 -1.98
C GLY A 86 -11.21 9.31 -1.87
N LEU A 87 -10.24 9.59 -2.76
CA LEU A 87 -9.53 10.86 -2.81
C LEU A 87 -10.45 12.00 -3.29
N ILE A 88 -11.26 11.76 -4.33
CA ILE A 88 -12.25 12.73 -4.81
C ILE A 88 -13.27 13.05 -3.70
N PHE A 89 -13.76 12.04 -2.97
CA PHE A 89 -14.68 12.22 -1.87
C PHE A 89 -14.06 13.08 -0.73
N SER A 90 -12.78 12.86 -0.42
CA SER A 90 -12.04 13.69 0.54
C SER A 90 -11.85 15.13 0.05
N THR A 91 -11.54 15.33 -1.23
CA THR A 91 -11.34 16.68 -1.79
C THR A 91 -12.65 17.47 -1.78
N ILE A 92 -13.78 16.85 -2.17
CA ILE A 92 -15.09 17.50 -2.15
C ILE A 92 -15.49 17.90 -0.73
N THR A 93 -15.32 17.00 0.24
CA THR A 93 -15.66 17.27 1.65
C THR A 93 -14.74 18.32 2.28
N SER A 94 -13.44 18.32 1.95
CA SER A 94 -12.49 19.33 2.44
C SER A 94 -12.70 20.73 1.81
N GLY A 95 -13.05 20.80 0.52
CA GLY A 95 -13.33 22.05 -0.18
C GLY A 95 -14.62 22.74 0.30
N THR A 96 -15.63 21.98 0.70
CA THR A 96 -16.85 22.53 1.34
C THR A 96 -16.61 22.95 2.79
N ALA A 97 -15.72 22.27 3.51
CA ALA A 97 -15.34 22.63 4.88
C ALA A 97 -14.49 23.92 4.99
N ALA A 98 -13.67 24.22 3.99
CA ALA A 98 -12.81 25.41 3.97
C ALA A 98 -13.58 26.74 3.81
N VAL A 99 -14.79 26.70 3.25
CA VAL A 99 -15.61 27.90 2.98
C VAL A 99 -16.44 28.32 4.21
N MET A 100 -16.46 27.52 5.29
CA MET A 100 -17.27 27.81 6.48
C MET A 100 -16.39 27.93 7.75
N THR A 101 -15.99 29.18 8.01
CA THR A 101 -15.57 29.79 9.31
C THR A 101 -14.26 29.27 9.96
N ASP A 102 -13.83 29.88 11.09
CA ASP A 102 -12.65 29.47 11.90
C ASP A 102 -12.72 28.00 12.38
N SER A 103 -13.90 27.38 12.34
CA SER A 103 -14.10 25.92 12.45
C SER A 103 -13.53 25.12 11.28
N GLY A 104 -13.23 25.78 10.16
CA GLY A 104 -12.73 25.19 8.92
C GLY A 104 -11.39 24.49 9.10
N MET A 105 -10.49 25.00 9.94
CA MET A 105 -9.20 24.34 10.19
C MET A 105 -9.37 23.02 10.99
N ARG A 106 -10.31 22.99 11.94
CA ARG A 106 -10.66 21.77 12.69
C ARG A 106 -11.40 20.76 11.81
N SER A 107 -12.30 21.23 10.95
CA SER A 107 -13.01 20.42 9.96
C SER A 107 -12.05 19.82 8.93
N LEU A 108 -11.09 20.60 8.43
CA LEU A 108 -10.03 20.13 7.54
C LEU A 108 -9.17 19.05 8.20
N ILE A 109 -8.70 19.25 9.43
CA ILE A 109 -7.94 18.23 10.18
C ILE A 109 -8.76 16.94 10.34
N PHE A 110 -10.03 17.05 10.72
CA PHE A 110 -10.91 15.90 10.88
C PHE A 110 -11.11 15.12 9.57
N ILE A 111 -11.36 15.81 8.47
CA ILE A 111 -11.51 15.21 7.14
C ILE A 111 -10.20 14.56 6.67
N SER A 112 -9.05 15.21 6.88
CA SER A 112 -7.74 14.63 6.56
C SER A 112 -7.46 13.36 7.35
N ILE A 113 -7.82 13.32 8.64
CA ILE A 113 -7.70 12.11 9.47
C ILE A 113 -8.64 11.02 8.95
N LEU A 114 -9.90 11.35 8.67
CA LEU A 114 -10.87 10.40 8.13
C LEU A 114 -10.39 9.81 6.81
N TYR A 115 -9.87 10.64 5.91
CA TYR A 115 -9.28 10.20 4.65
C TYR A 115 -8.12 9.24 4.87
N MET A 116 -7.15 9.58 5.72
CA MET A 116 -6.03 8.70 6.05
C MET A 116 -6.51 7.34 6.60
N LEU A 117 -7.54 7.34 7.45
CA LEU A 117 -8.12 6.10 8.00
C LEU A 117 -8.79 5.26 6.92
N VAL A 118 -9.57 5.87 6.02
CA VAL A 118 -10.23 5.18 4.91
C VAL A 118 -9.20 4.59 3.95
N THR A 119 -8.15 5.36 3.59
CA THR A 119 -7.08 4.88 2.73
C THR A 119 -6.28 3.75 3.38
N ALA A 120 -5.98 3.86 4.68
CA ALA A 120 -5.32 2.79 5.42
C ALA A 120 -6.19 1.52 5.46
N PHE A 121 -7.49 1.67 5.67
CA PHE A 121 -8.45 0.56 5.66
C PHE A 121 -8.46 -0.15 4.29
N PHE A 122 -8.64 0.59 3.20
CA PHE A 122 -8.61 0.00 1.84
C PHE A 122 -7.26 -0.63 1.51
N SER A 123 -6.16 -0.03 1.95
CA SER A 123 -4.81 -0.57 1.75
C SER A 123 -4.63 -1.94 2.42
N ILE A 124 -5.25 -2.15 3.59
CA ILE A 124 -5.21 -3.45 4.28
C ILE A 124 -6.09 -4.48 3.56
N ILE A 125 -7.30 -4.09 3.15
CA ILE A 125 -8.22 -4.98 2.41
C ILE A 125 -7.58 -5.47 1.11
N PHE A 126 -6.86 -4.60 0.39
CA PHE A 126 -6.19 -4.96 -0.86
C PHE A 126 -4.71 -5.33 -0.72
N ALA A 127 -4.18 -5.47 0.50
CA ALA A 127 -2.77 -5.79 0.75
C ALA A 127 -2.31 -7.08 0.05
N TYR A 128 -3.22 -8.04 -0.13
CA TYR A 128 -2.96 -9.35 -0.71
C TYR A 128 -3.20 -9.44 -2.22
N LEU A 129 -3.60 -8.35 -2.87
CA LEU A 129 -3.93 -8.31 -4.31
C LEU A 129 -2.80 -8.89 -5.17
N ASN A 130 -1.60 -8.33 -5.04
CA ASN A 130 -0.48 -8.75 -5.87
C ASN A 130 0.06 -10.13 -5.48
N PHE A 131 -0.18 -10.59 -4.26
CA PHE A 131 0.13 -11.98 -3.86
C PHE A 131 -0.81 -12.98 -4.56
N VAL A 132 -2.13 -12.78 -4.46
CA VAL A 132 -3.12 -13.64 -5.15
C VAL A 132 -2.88 -13.65 -6.66
N MET A 133 -2.60 -12.50 -7.24
CA MET A 133 -2.36 -12.37 -8.68
C MET A 133 -1.02 -12.96 -9.14
N ALA A 134 -0.02 -13.00 -8.26
CA ALA A 134 1.28 -13.59 -8.53
C ALA A 134 1.32 -15.10 -8.25
N ASP A 135 0.36 -15.65 -7.52
CA ASP A 135 0.31 -17.07 -7.18
C ASP A 135 -0.16 -17.92 -8.38
N MET A 136 0.67 -18.91 -8.75
CA MET A 136 0.37 -19.87 -9.81
C MET A 136 -0.89 -20.69 -9.52
N ARG A 137 -1.18 -21.00 -8.25
CA ARG A 137 -2.35 -21.81 -7.85
C ARG A 137 -3.67 -21.16 -8.24
N TYR A 138 -3.71 -19.83 -8.24
CA TYR A 138 -4.92 -19.03 -8.46
C TYR A 138 -4.87 -18.24 -9.78
N ARG A 139 -3.84 -18.46 -10.60
CA ARG A 139 -3.60 -17.70 -11.83
C ARG A 139 -4.69 -17.92 -12.87
N ASP A 140 -5.26 -19.12 -12.93
CA ASP A 140 -6.26 -19.48 -13.95
C ASP A 140 -7.70 -19.22 -13.49
N LEU A 141 -7.90 -18.76 -12.24
CA LEU A 141 -9.22 -18.38 -11.77
C LEU A 141 -9.78 -17.19 -12.59
N PRO A 142 -11.09 -17.20 -12.89
CA PRO A 142 -11.78 -16.06 -13.49
C PRO A 142 -11.59 -14.77 -12.67
N PHE A 143 -11.62 -13.62 -13.34
CA PHE A 143 -11.37 -12.30 -12.73
C PHE A 143 -12.15 -12.08 -11.42
N PHE A 144 -13.47 -12.31 -11.43
CA PHE A 144 -14.31 -12.13 -10.25
C PHE A 144 -14.03 -13.13 -9.12
N LYS A 145 -13.58 -14.36 -9.44
CA LYS A 145 -13.12 -15.30 -8.41
C LYS A 145 -11.84 -14.81 -7.74
N CYS A 146 -10.87 -14.31 -8.53
CA CYS A 146 -9.68 -13.68 -7.96
C CYS A 146 -10.05 -12.49 -7.07
N LEU A 147 -10.94 -11.61 -7.53
CA LEU A 147 -11.40 -10.46 -6.74
C LEU A 147 -12.06 -10.91 -5.43
N LYS A 148 -12.95 -11.90 -5.47
CA LYS A 148 -13.58 -12.47 -4.27
C LYS A 148 -12.53 -13.02 -3.31
N LEU A 149 -11.54 -13.77 -3.81
CA LEU A 149 -10.45 -14.32 -3.00
C LEU A 149 -9.60 -13.21 -2.37
N ILE A 150 -9.26 -12.15 -3.11
CA ILE A 150 -8.51 -10.99 -2.61
C ILE A 150 -9.29 -10.32 -1.48
N LEU A 151 -10.59 -10.06 -1.67
CA LEU A 151 -11.44 -9.44 -0.66
C LEU A 151 -11.59 -10.35 0.58
N LYS A 152 -11.84 -11.65 0.40
CA LYS A 152 -11.96 -12.61 1.51
C LYS A 152 -10.66 -12.70 2.30
N ALA A 153 -9.51 -12.71 1.61
CA ALA A 153 -8.20 -12.65 2.23
C ALA A 153 -8.00 -11.35 3.01
N GLY A 154 -8.33 -10.21 2.41
CA GLY A 154 -8.26 -8.88 3.04
C GLY A 154 -9.06 -8.79 4.34
N PHE A 155 -10.34 -9.18 4.31
CA PHE A 155 -11.21 -9.13 5.49
C PHE A 155 -10.79 -10.13 6.58
N LYS A 156 -10.51 -11.37 6.21
CA LYS A 156 -10.16 -12.42 7.20
C LYS A 156 -8.80 -12.19 7.84
N LEU A 157 -7.85 -11.64 7.09
CA LEU A 157 -6.51 -11.32 7.58
C LEU A 157 -6.40 -9.87 8.08
N PHE A 158 -7.50 -9.13 8.15
CA PHE A 158 -7.48 -7.69 8.46
C PHE A 158 -6.78 -7.40 9.79
N SER A 159 -7.22 -8.07 10.87
CA SER A 159 -6.68 -7.84 12.23
C SER A 159 -5.20 -8.18 12.33
N GLU A 160 -4.81 -9.33 11.78
CA GLU A 160 -3.41 -9.78 11.78
C GLU A 160 -2.51 -8.83 10.98
N THR A 161 -3.00 -8.39 9.82
CA THR A 161 -2.32 -7.42 8.96
C THR A 161 -2.19 -6.05 9.63
N PHE A 162 -3.25 -5.57 10.29
CA PHE A 162 -3.27 -4.31 11.00
C PHE A 162 -2.28 -4.29 12.17
N ILE A 163 -2.34 -5.30 13.05
CA ILE A 163 -1.43 -5.42 14.19
C ILE A 163 0.02 -5.53 13.71
N MET A 164 0.25 -6.30 12.65
CA MET A 164 1.57 -6.43 12.04
C MET A 164 2.06 -5.08 11.47
N GLY A 165 1.21 -4.34 10.76
CA GLY A 165 1.51 -3.01 10.25
C GLY A 165 1.92 -2.03 11.35
N VAL A 166 1.13 -1.93 12.42
CA VAL A 166 1.44 -1.07 13.57
C VAL A 166 2.79 -1.44 14.21
N LYS A 167 3.08 -2.74 14.36
CA LYS A 167 4.36 -3.22 14.92
C LYS A 167 5.56 -2.86 14.04
N VAL A 168 5.43 -3.01 12.72
CA VAL A 168 6.51 -2.77 11.77
C VAL A 168 6.76 -1.26 11.60
N PHE A 169 5.70 -0.47 11.49
CA PHE A 169 5.78 0.99 11.26
C PHE A 169 5.76 1.81 12.55
N LYS A 170 6.03 1.22 13.72
CA LYS A 170 5.97 1.92 15.02
C LYS A 170 6.73 3.25 15.04
N VAL A 171 7.94 3.29 14.46
CA VAL A 171 8.79 4.49 14.41
C VAL A 171 8.18 5.54 13.48
N THR A 172 7.74 5.12 12.30
CA THR A 172 7.04 5.98 11.34
C THR A 172 5.79 6.60 11.96
N ILE A 173 4.96 5.81 12.65
CA ILE A 173 3.72 6.27 13.28
C ILE A 173 4.02 7.29 14.38
N ILE A 174 4.94 6.99 15.30
CA ILE A 174 5.31 7.91 16.39
C ILE A 174 5.84 9.23 15.80
N SER A 175 6.70 9.15 14.78
CA SER A 175 7.27 10.32 14.13
C SER A 175 6.20 11.17 13.42
N LEU A 176 5.20 10.55 12.78
CA LEU A 176 4.06 11.27 12.21
C LEU A 176 3.18 11.94 13.29
N ILE A 177 2.97 11.29 14.44
CA ILE A 177 2.24 11.89 15.57
C ILE A 177 2.99 13.12 16.08
N VAL A 178 4.31 13.03 16.26
CA VAL A 178 5.15 14.18 16.64
C VAL A 178 5.03 15.29 15.61
N ALA A 179 5.11 14.97 14.32
CA ALA A 179 4.96 15.96 13.26
C ALA A 179 3.61 16.71 13.34
N LEU A 180 2.51 15.97 13.54
CA LEU A 180 1.16 16.55 13.65
C LEU A 180 1.00 17.44 14.88
N VAL A 181 1.49 17.00 16.04
CA VAL A 181 1.41 17.77 17.29
C VAL A 181 2.22 19.06 17.19
N MET A 182 3.41 19.02 16.59
CA MET A 182 4.30 20.18 16.49
C MET A 182 3.83 21.23 15.45
N ILE A 183 2.93 20.88 14.52
CA ILE A 183 2.32 21.86 13.61
C ILE A 183 1.39 22.83 14.35
N ILE A 184 0.76 22.40 15.45
CA ILE A 184 -0.22 23.21 16.18
C ILE A 184 0.41 24.50 16.75
N PRO A 185 1.52 24.48 17.51
CA PRO A 185 2.15 25.69 18.04
C PRO A 185 2.96 26.48 16.99
N ALA A 186 3.19 25.93 15.79
CA ALA A 186 4.06 26.53 14.78
C ALA A 186 3.64 27.94 14.32
N LYS A 187 2.36 28.30 14.48
CA LYS A 187 1.86 29.66 14.19
C LYS A 187 2.47 30.73 15.11
N SER A 188 2.75 30.38 16.37
CA SER A 188 3.27 31.31 17.38
C SER A 188 4.78 31.17 17.55
N MET A 189 5.34 30.00 17.24
CA MET A 189 6.76 29.69 17.42
C MET A 189 7.27 28.91 16.19
N PRO A 190 7.92 29.61 15.23
CA PRO A 190 8.33 29.02 13.95
C PRO A 190 9.28 27.81 14.08
N GLU A 191 10.05 27.71 15.17
CA GLU A 191 10.97 26.61 15.43
C GLU A 191 10.27 25.23 15.46
N PHE A 192 9.00 25.19 15.88
CA PHE A 192 8.23 23.95 15.89
C PHE A 192 7.88 23.44 14.48
N LEU A 193 7.83 24.34 13.49
CA LEU A 193 7.68 23.92 12.08
C LEU A 193 8.90 23.11 11.65
N THR A 194 10.11 23.53 12.02
CA THR A 194 11.34 22.81 11.71
C THR A 194 11.35 21.42 12.35
N ILE A 195 10.92 21.30 13.61
CA ILE A 195 10.79 20.01 14.30
C ILE A 195 9.80 19.10 13.56
N SER A 196 8.66 19.64 13.13
CA SER A 196 7.67 18.87 12.37
C SER A 196 8.22 18.34 11.05
N VAL A 197 8.93 19.20 10.29
CA VAL A 197 9.58 18.79 9.03
C VAL A 197 10.62 17.69 9.27
N ILE A 198 11.44 17.81 10.31
CA ILE A 198 12.40 16.76 10.68
C ILE A 198 11.69 15.45 11.02
N ALA A 199 10.61 15.51 11.80
CA ALA A 199 9.82 14.34 12.15
C ALA A 199 9.19 13.68 10.90
N ILE A 200 8.75 14.45 9.90
CA ILE A 200 8.28 13.91 8.62
C ILE A 200 9.43 13.20 7.89
N MET A 201 10.61 13.81 7.80
CA MET A 201 11.77 13.18 7.16
C MET A 201 12.16 11.85 7.83
N VAL A 202 12.19 11.81 9.16
CA VAL A 202 12.45 10.59 9.94
C VAL A 202 11.37 9.54 9.66
N ALA A 203 10.09 9.94 9.62
CA ALA A 203 8.99 9.03 9.32
C ALA A 203 9.14 8.38 7.93
N SER A 204 9.42 9.20 6.91
CA SER A 204 9.61 8.75 5.53
C SER A 204 10.81 7.81 5.40
N LEU A 205 11.96 8.14 6.00
CA LEU A 205 13.14 7.29 5.97
C LEU A 205 12.89 5.95 6.68
N ALA A 206 12.28 5.99 7.86
CA ALA A 206 11.92 4.79 8.59
C ALA A 206 10.96 3.91 7.77
N ALA A 207 9.97 4.51 7.09
CA ALA A 207 9.02 3.78 6.27
C ALA A 207 9.70 3.03 5.12
N VAL A 208 10.66 3.66 4.44
CA VAL A 208 11.44 3.02 3.36
C VAL A 208 12.26 1.85 3.89
N ILE A 209 12.91 2.00 5.05
CA ILE A 209 13.73 0.95 5.65
C ILE A 209 12.87 -0.24 6.10
N VAL A 210 11.67 0.00 6.66
CA VAL A 210 10.83 -1.09 7.17
C VAL A 210 9.91 -1.71 6.11
N ALA A 211 9.70 -1.05 4.96
CA ALA A 211 8.81 -1.54 3.90
C ALA A 211 9.15 -2.95 3.37
N PRO A 212 10.43 -3.33 3.13
CA PRO A 212 10.78 -4.70 2.72
C PRO A 212 10.35 -5.75 3.76
N ASN A 213 10.52 -5.44 5.05
CA ASN A 213 10.09 -6.32 6.13
C ASN A 213 8.57 -6.43 6.19
N TYR A 214 7.85 -5.32 5.97
CA TYR A 214 6.39 -5.32 5.92
C TYR A 214 5.87 -6.25 4.83
N ILE A 215 6.33 -6.09 3.59
CA ILE A 215 5.85 -6.91 2.46
C ILE A 215 6.25 -8.38 2.60
N ALA A 216 7.42 -8.68 3.18
CA ALA A 216 7.82 -10.06 3.48
C ALA A 216 6.95 -10.70 4.56
N ARG A 217 6.50 -9.94 5.57
CA ARG A 217 5.53 -10.42 6.57
C ARG A 217 4.13 -10.63 5.99
N LEU A 218 3.68 -9.75 5.09
CA LEU A 218 2.46 -10.00 4.31
C LEU A 218 2.55 -11.30 3.54
N SER A 219 3.69 -11.57 2.90
CA SER A 219 3.92 -12.84 2.21
C SER A 219 3.85 -14.04 3.17
N ASP A 220 4.36 -13.91 4.39
CA ASP A 220 4.27 -14.97 5.40
C ASP A 220 2.81 -15.27 5.79
N ILE A 221 2.05 -14.24 6.17
CA ILE A 221 0.63 -14.38 6.53
C ILE A 221 -0.16 -14.98 5.36
N TYR A 222 0.12 -14.49 4.14
CA TYR A 222 -0.50 -15.00 2.93
C TYR A 222 -0.24 -16.50 2.73
N LEU A 223 1.02 -16.93 2.74
CA LEU A 223 1.39 -18.33 2.54
C LEU A 223 0.82 -19.25 3.61
N ASP A 224 0.70 -18.76 4.84
CA ASP A 224 0.20 -19.54 5.98
C ASP A 224 -1.32 -19.77 5.93
N LYS A 225 -2.07 -18.85 5.30
CA LYS A 225 -3.53 -18.82 5.44
C LYS A 225 -4.28 -18.96 4.12
N ILE A 226 -3.69 -18.66 2.97
CA ILE A 226 -4.44 -18.52 1.71
C ILE A 226 -5.17 -19.79 1.28
N ASN A 227 -4.59 -20.98 1.49
CA ASN A 227 -5.24 -22.24 1.13
C ASN A 227 -6.57 -22.40 1.86
N GLY A 228 -6.57 -22.29 3.20
CA GLY A 228 -7.81 -22.40 3.97
C GLY A 228 -8.83 -21.29 3.65
N ILE A 229 -8.37 -20.11 3.20
CA ILE A 229 -9.28 -19.05 2.74
C ILE A 229 -9.91 -19.40 1.38
N TYR A 230 -9.15 -20.05 0.50
CA TYR A 230 -9.62 -20.53 -0.77
C TYR A 230 -10.62 -21.69 -0.61
N ASP A 231 -10.29 -22.67 0.22
CA ASP A 231 -11.12 -23.85 0.46
C ASP A 231 -12.51 -23.42 0.98
N GLU A 232 -12.56 -22.56 2.00
CA GLU A 232 -13.83 -22.00 2.49
C GLU A 232 -14.57 -21.18 1.41
N MET A 233 -13.87 -20.55 0.47
CA MET A 233 -14.53 -19.80 -0.62
C MET A 233 -15.19 -20.74 -1.63
N GLU A 234 -14.63 -21.93 -1.83
CA GLU A 234 -15.24 -22.99 -2.63
C GLU A 234 -16.40 -23.66 -1.90
N GLU A 235 -16.27 -23.93 -0.59
CA GLU A 235 -17.35 -24.48 0.24
C GLU A 235 -18.58 -23.55 0.30
N ASP A 236 -18.39 -22.23 0.46
CA ASP A 236 -19.48 -21.23 0.39
C ASP A 236 -20.29 -21.29 -0.92
N ARG A 237 -19.78 -21.99 -1.94
CA ARG A 237 -20.36 -22.10 -3.28
C ARG A 237 -21.17 -23.36 -3.48
N GLU A 238 -20.91 -24.42 -2.71
CA GLU A 238 -21.65 -25.68 -2.77
C GLU A 238 -22.92 -25.65 -1.90
N VAL A 239 -23.08 -24.61 -1.07
CA VAL A 239 -24.22 -24.43 -0.15
C VAL A 239 -25.33 -23.53 -0.74
N ILE A 240 -25.22 -23.12 -2.01
CA ILE A 240 -26.23 -22.31 -2.75
C ILE A 240 -26.78 -23.12 -3.92
#